data_AF-A0A3M1SN34-F1
#
_entry.id   AF-A0A3M1SN34-F1
#
_cell.length_a   1.000
_cell.length_b   1.000
_cell.length_c   1.000
_cell.angle_alpha   90.00
_cell.angle_beta   90.00
_cell.angle_gamma   90.00
#
_symmetry.space_group_name_H-M   'P 1'
#
loop_
_entity.id
_entity.type
_entity.pdbx_description
1 polymer ?
#
loop_
_entity_poly.entity_id
_entity_poly.type
_entity_poly.pdbx_seq_one_letter_code
_entity_poly.pdbx_strand_id
1 'polypeptide(L)'
;MDVFTSFSCSSPMLTPPLCVLGLKTLVIGYNIQYYHKNTTEVCMKLKGLFSVLFVVLFLGGCAVDGAKLFEKEGCNKCHRFKGVGGSICPDLTDVKNRRSREWIHQQLKDPSKNNPNSKMPSFGHLSEKEIQAIIDYLYR
;
A
#
# COMPACT_ATOMS: atom_id res chain seq x y z
N MET A 1 -20.79 34.23 -10.00
CA MET A 1 -21.98 33.41 -9.77
C MET A 1 -22.16 32.71 -11.11
N ASP A 2 -21.75 31.45 -11.35
CA ASP A 2 -21.84 30.22 -10.55
C ASP A 2 -20.72 29.23 -10.96
N VAL A 3 -20.02 28.58 -10.02
CA VAL A 3 -20.16 27.16 -9.57
C VAL A 3 -19.27 26.14 -10.32
N PHE A 4 -18.20 25.71 -9.63
CA PHE A 4 -17.59 24.37 -9.51
C PHE A 4 -17.60 23.36 -10.66
N THR A 5 -16.36 23.01 -11.06
CA THR A 5 -15.77 21.66 -11.22
C THR A 5 -16.45 20.59 -12.06
N SER A 6 -15.70 20.04 -13.03
CA SER A 6 -15.64 18.59 -13.29
C SER A 6 -14.33 18.24 -14.02
N PHE A 7 -13.42 17.59 -13.29
CA PHE A 7 -12.29 16.86 -13.84
C PHE A 7 -12.81 15.69 -14.68
N SER A 8 -12.51 15.72 -15.97
CA SER A 8 -12.67 14.56 -16.86
C SER A 8 -11.42 13.70 -16.73
N CYS A 9 -11.53 12.54 -16.07
CA CYS A 9 -10.53 11.49 -16.21
C CYS A 9 -11.12 10.41 -17.13
N SER A 10 -10.97 10.65 -18.42
CA SER A 10 -11.02 9.61 -19.44
C SER A 10 -9.79 8.73 -19.27
N SER A 11 -9.96 7.42 -19.06
CA SER A 11 -9.22 6.40 -19.81
C SER A 11 -9.79 4.99 -19.60
N PRO A 12 -9.78 4.16 -20.66
CA PRO A 12 -10.53 2.90 -20.76
C PRO A 12 -9.77 1.67 -20.24
N MET A 13 -10.56 0.64 -19.96
CA MET A 13 -10.19 -0.77 -19.79
C MET A 13 -9.32 -1.28 -20.95
N LEU A 14 -8.25 -2.05 -20.67
CA LEU A 14 -7.76 -3.11 -21.55
C LEU A 14 -6.90 -4.16 -20.78
N THR A 15 -7.58 -5.28 -20.49
CA THR A 15 -7.16 -6.70 -20.51
C THR A 15 -5.85 -7.18 -19.84
N PRO A 16 -5.90 -8.17 -18.92
CA PRO A 16 -4.77 -9.03 -18.57
C PRO A 16 -4.57 -10.17 -19.60
N PRO A 17 -3.33 -10.68 -19.82
CA PRO A 17 -3.12 -11.88 -20.62
C PRO A 17 -3.57 -13.11 -19.83
N LEU A 18 -4.56 -13.81 -20.38
CA LEU A 18 -4.91 -15.19 -20.04
C LEU A 18 -3.73 -16.09 -20.41
N CYS A 19 -3.19 -16.83 -19.44
CA CYS A 19 -2.37 -18.01 -19.67
C CYS A 19 -3.02 -19.19 -18.96
N VAL A 20 -3.10 -20.29 -19.68
CA VAL A 20 -4.15 -21.31 -19.61
C VAL A 20 -3.65 -22.57 -18.89
N LEU A 21 -4.61 -23.40 -18.44
CA LEU A 21 -4.54 -24.86 -18.27
C LEU A 21 -4.06 -25.46 -16.94
N GLY A 22 -5.06 -25.87 -16.14
CA GLY A 22 -5.31 -27.29 -15.84
C GLY A 22 -4.35 -28.03 -14.90
N LEU A 23 -4.77 -28.22 -13.65
CA LEU A 23 -4.70 -29.52 -12.95
C LEU A 23 -5.68 -29.51 -11.76
N LYS A 24 -6.61 -30.48 -11.73
CA LYS A 24 -7.40 -30.80 -10.53
C LYS A 24 -6.57 -31.74 -9.66
N THR A 25 -6.04 -31.29 -8.52
CA THR A 25 -5.92 -32.16 -7.33
C THR A 25 -5.86 -31.35 -6.02
N LEU A 26 -6.84 -31.65 -5.18
CA LEU A 26 -7.02 -31.40 -3.74
C LEU A 26 -5.71 -31.45 -2.92
N VAL A 27 -5.40 -30.43 -2.10
CA VAL A 27 -5.21 -30.58 -0.63
C VAL A 27 -5.23 -29.23 0.15
N ILE A 28 -5.95 -29.25 1.27
CA ILE A 28 -5.88 -28.44 2.52
C ILE A 28 -6.23 -26.96 2.46
N GLY A 29 -7.39 -26.64 3.07
CA GLY A 29 -7.87 -25.29 3.28
C GLY A 29 -7.06 -24.52 4.31
N TYR A 30 -6.55 -23.37 3.88
CA TYR A 30 -6.43 -22.19 4.72
C TYR A 30 -7.30 -21.11 4.06
N ASN A 31 -8.40 -20.78 4.72
CA ASN A 31 -9.31 -19.71 4.33
C ASN A 31 -8.56 -18.36 4.43
N ILE A 32 -8.02 -17.88 3.32
CA ILE A 32 -7.74 -16.46 3.16
C ILE A 32 -8.69 -15.95 2.08
N GLN A 33 -9.93 -15.72 2.51
CA GLN A 33 -10.92 -14.98 1.75
C GLN A 33 -10.41 -13.55 1.58
N TYR A 34 -9.68 -13.28 0.49
CA TYR A 34 -9.50 -11.91 0.03
C TYR A 34 -10.88 -11.39 -0.37
N TYR A 35 -11.46 -10.61 0.53
CA TYR A 35 -12.83 -10.14 0.47
C TYR A 35 -12.94 -8.96 -0.49
N HIS A 36 -13.02 -9.23 -1.79
CA HIS A 36 -13.39 -8.23 -2.78
C HIS A 36 -14.92 -8.20 -2.91
N LYS A 37 -15.60 -7.53 -1.97
CA LYS A 37 -17.06 -7.37 -2.05
C LYS A 37 -17.43 -6.21 -2.96
N ASN A 38 -17.97 -6.60 -4.11
CA ASN A 38 -18.59 -5.76 -5.13
C ASN A 38 -19.88 -5.11 -4.56
N THR A 39 -20.01 -3.79 -4.71
CA THR A 39 -20.76 -2.88 -3.83
C THR A 39 -22.27 -2.74 -4.11
N THR A 40 -22.92 -3.69 -4.78
CA THR A 40 -24.28 -3.47 -5.32
C THR A 40 -25.46 -4.03 -4.51
N GLU A 41 -25.25 -4.81 -3.44
CA GLU A 41 -26.35 -5.51 -2.75
C GLU A 41 -26.93 -4.78 -1.53
N VAL A 42 -26.36 -3.66 -1.07
CA VAL A 42 -26.87 -2.97 0.15
C VAL A 42 -27.68 -1.73 -0.22
N CYS A 43 -28.65 -1.92 -1.13
CA CYS A 43 -29.59 -0.88 -1.54
C CYS A 43 -30.89 -1.00 -0.72
N MET A 44 -31.12 -0.01 0.15
CA MET A 44 -32.46 0.51 0.47
C MET A 44 -33.42 -0.30 1.38
N LYS A 45 -33.03 -0.66 2.61
CA LYS A 45 -33.99 -0.75 3.75
C LYS A 45 -33.26 -0.37 5.05
N LEU A 46 -33.61 0.63 5.86
CA LEU A 46 -34.79 1.48 5.94
C LEU A 46 -34.44 2.68 6.87
N LYS A 47 -34.40 3.89 6.31
CA LYS A 47 -34.75 5.20 6.90
C LYS A 47 -34.48 5.39 8.41
N GLY A 48 -33.25 5.70 8.79
CA GLY A 48 -32.91 6.15 10.15
C GLY A 48 -31.43 5.98 10.51
N LEU A 49 -30.88 4.81 10.16
CA LEU A 49 -29.44 4.49 10.24
C LEU A 49 -28.61 5.08 9.08
N PHE A 50 -29.28 5.79 8.17
CA PHE A 50 -28.73 6.27 6.90
C PHE A 50 -27.76 7.45 7.08
N SER A 51 -27.94 8.26 8.13
CA SER A 51 -27.06 9.40 8.43
C SER A 51 -25.67 8.96 8.86
N VAL A 52 -25.57 7.96 9.75
CA VAL A 52 -24.29 7.43 10.25
C VAL A 52 -23.57 6.65 9.16
N LEU A 53 -24.31 5.88 8.35
CA LEU A 53 -23.75 5.10 7.25
C LEU A 53 -23.21 5.99 6.11
N PHE A 54 -23.84 7.13 5.85
CA PHE A 54 -23.37 8.11 4.85
C PHE A 54 -22.04 8.76 5.29
N VAL A 55 -21.87 9.06 6.58
CA VAL A 55 -20.61 9.62 7.12
C VAL A 55 -19.46 8.60 7.01
N VAL A 56 -19.71 7.33 7.30
CA VAL A 56 -18.69 6.27 7.21
C VAL A 56 -18.29 5.98 5.76
N LEU A 57 -19.24 6.04 4.82
CA LEU A 57 -18.98 5.81 3.40
C LEU A 57 -18.27 6.98 2.70
N PHE A 58 -18.53 8.22 3.12
CA PHE A 58 -17.90 9.41 2.51
C PHE A 58 -16.55 9.79 3.13
N LEU A 59 -16.21 9.35 4.35
CA LEU A 59 -14.93 9.65 5.01
C LEU A 59 -13.88 8.52 4.88
N GLY A 60 -14.22 7.44 4.17
CA GLY A 60 -13.29 6.34 3.87
C GLY A 60 -12.25 6.76 2.84
N GLY A 61 -11.15 7.37 3.28
CA GLY A 61 -10.02 7.66 2.42
C GLY A 61 -9.43 6.40 1.79
N CYS A 62 -8.92 6.50 0.56
CA CYS A 62 -8.19 5.42 -0.08
C CYS A 62 -6.90 5.12 0.70
N ALA A 63 -6.75 3.86 1.10
CA ALA A 63 -5.53 3.39 1.75
C ALA A 63 -4.37 3.42 0.75
N VAL A 64 -3.24 3.97 1.18
CA VAL A 64 -2.02 4.02 0.37
C VAL A 64 -1.37 2.65 0.36
N ASP A 65 -1.02 2.14 -0.83
CA ASP A 65 -0.34 0.85 -0.97
C ASP A 65 1.18 1.01 -0.76
N GLY A 66 1.66 0.60 0.41
CA GLY A 66 3.08 0.65 0.77
C GLY A 66 3.97 -0.23 -0.09
N ALA A 67 3.48 -1.36 -0.63
CA ALA A 67 4.28 -2.22 -1.48
C ALA A 67 4.57 -1.53 -2.82
N LYS A 68 3.54 -0.90 -3.40
CA LYS A 68 3.66 -0.14 -4.64
C LYS A 68 4.57 1.08 -4.46
N LEU A 69 4.48 1.77 -3.33
CA LEU A 69 5.39 2.88 -3.01
C LEU A 69 6.83 2.40 -2.86
N PHE A 70 7.07 1.29 -2.16
CA PHE A 70 8.41 0.73 -1.99
C PHE A 70 9.09 0.44 -3.33
N GLU A 71 8.36 -0.05 -4.31
CA GLU A 71 8.85 -0.25 -5.67
C GLU A 71 9.01 1.06 -6.44
N LYS A 72 8.00 1.94 -6.39
CA LYS A 72 8.00 3.23 -7.11
C LYS A 72 9.15 4.15 -6.68
N GLU A 73 9.41 4.23 -5.39
CA GLU A 73 10.51 5.00 -4.81
C GLU A 73 11.88 4.29 -4.98
N GLY A 74 11.87 3.08 -5.55
CA GLY A 74 13.07 2.34 -5.94
C GLY A 74 13.83 1.72 -4.76
N CYS A 75 13.17 1.48 -3.62
CA CYS A 75 13.81 0.88 -2.46
C CYS A 75 14.41 -0.50 -2.78
N ASN A 76 13.72 -1.27 -3.63
CA ASN A 76 14.14 -2.58 -4.12
C ASN A 76 15.38 -2.55 -5.02
N LYS A 77 15.82 -1.37 -5.53
CA LYS A 77 17.05 -1.28 -6.34
C LYS A 77 18.30 -1.54 -5.50
N CYS A 78 18.26 -1.17 -4.22
CA CYS A 78 19.39 -1.33 -3.30
C CYS A 78 19.14 -2.41 -2.25
N HIS A 79 17.91 -2.49 -1.73
CA HIS A 79 17.54 -3.40 -0.66
C HIS A 79 16.84 -4.65 -1.18
N ARG A 80 17.09 -5.76 -0.51
CA ARG A 80 16.30 -6.97 -0.64
C ARG A 80 15.17 -6.95 0.38
N PHE A 81 13.99 -7.45 -0.01
CA PHE A 81 12.86 -7.66 0.88
C PHE A 81 12.12 -8.94 0.46
N LYS A 82 11.96 -9.88 1.39
CA LYS A 82 11.33 -11.19 1.18
C LYS A 82 11.92 -11.94 -0.02
N GLY A 83 13.24 -11.87 -0.20
CA GLY A 83 13.96 -12.54 -1.28
C GLY A 83 14.00 -11.79 -2.62
N VAL A 84 13.31 -10.64 -2.76
CA VAL A 84 13.25 -9.87 -4.00
C VAL A 84 13.97 -8.52 -3.86
N GLY A 85 14.65 -8.08 -4.92
CA GLY A 85 15.34 -6.80 -4.99
C GLY A 85 16.87 -6.91 -5.04
N GLY A 86 17.56 -5.82 -4.75
CA GLY A 86 19.01 -5.69 -4.81
C GLY A 86 19.72 -6.19 -3.54
N SER A 87 21.01 -6.45 -3.65
CA SER A 87 21.86 -6.90 -2.54
C SER A 87 22.97 -5.90 -2.18
N ILE A 88 22.84 -4.65 -2.65
CA ILE A 88 23.83 -3.58 -2.43
C ILE A 88 23.75 -3.10 -0.97
N CYS A 89 22.55 -3.08 -0.41
CA CYS A 89 22.27 -2.62 0.96
C CYS A 89 21.67 -3.75 1.81
N PRO A 90 21.61 -3.58 3.15
CA PRO A 90 21.14 -4.63 4.05
C PRO A 90 19.73 -5.13 3.71
N ASP A 91 19.51 -6.43 3.83
CA ASP A 91 18.19 -7.04 3.64
C ASP A 91 17.20 -6.50 4.67
N LEU A 92 16.01 -6.07 4.21
CA LEU A 92 14.97 -5.47 5.03
C LEU A 92 13.93 -6.49 5.53
N THR A 93 14.02 -7.76 5.13
CA THR A 93 13.01 -8.79 5.44
C THR A 93 12.67 -8.86 6.94
N ASP A 94 13.69 -8.81 7.79
CA ASP A 94 13.55 -8.87 9.25
C ASP A 94 13.79 -7.52 9.95
N VAL A 95 13.60 -6.40 9.23
CA VAL A 95 13.85 -5.07 9.79
C VAL A 95 12.98 -4.78 11.00
N LYS A 96 11.75 -5.31 11.04
CA LYS A 96 10.80 -5.16 12.15
C LYS A 96 11.33 -5.68 13.50
N ASN A 97 12.25 -6.66 13.46
CA ASN A 97 12.85 -7.24 14.66
C ASN A 97 14.10 -6.46 15.13
N ARG A 98 14.64 -5.58 14.28
CA ARG A 98 15.92 -4.87 14.54
C ARG A 98 15.73 -3.39 14.81
N ARG A 99 14.65 -2.79 14.32
CA ARG A 99 14.38 -1.35 14.39
C ARG A 99 12.94 -1.10 14.81
N SER A 100 12.70 0.03 15.48
CA SER A 100 11.35 0.51 15.79
C SER A 100 10.75 1.26 14.60
N ARG A 101 9.43 1.48 14.62
CA ARG A 101 8.73 2.21 13.55
C ARG A 101 9.24 3.64 13.43
N GLU A 102 9.49 4.28 14.57
CA GLU A 102 10.00 5.65 14.68
C GLU A 102 11.40 5.76 14.11
N TRP A 103 12.25 4.75 14.35
CA TRP A 103 13.59 4.70 13.75
C TRP A 103 13.51 4.63 12.22
N ILE A 104 12.62 3.79 11.68
CA ILE A 104 12.43 3.67 10.22
C ILE A 104 11.84 4.94 9.64
N HIS A 105 10.88 5.57 10.32
CA HIS A 105 10.31 6.85 9.93
C HIS A 105 11.40 7.93 9.80
N GLN A 106 12.25 8.06 10.82
CA GLN A 106 13.38 8.98 10.79
C GLN A 106 14.38 8.62 9.70
N GLN A 107 14.66 7.33 9.49
CA GLN A 107 15.55 6.86 8.43
C GLN A 107 15.05 7.23 7.03
N LEU A 108 13.73 7.19 6.80
CA LEU A 108 13.12 7.59 5.53
C LEU A 108 13.17 9.11 5.34
N LYS A 109 12.91 9.89 6.39
CA LYS A 109 12.92 11.36 6.31
C LYS A 109 14.31 11.95 6.19
N ASP A 110 15.21 11.58 7.09
CA ASP A 110 16.57 12.12 7.14
C ASP A 110 17.52 11.02 7.64
N PRO A 111 18.03 10.18 6.72
CA PRO A 111 18.93 9.09 7.06
C PRO A 111 20.27 9.56 7.63
N SER A 112 20.66 10.82 7.37
CA SER A 112 21.90 11.41 7.89
C SER A 112 21.88 11.56 9.41
N LYS A 113 20.68 11.63 10.02
CA LYS A 113 20.52 11.67 11.49
C LYS A 113 20.90 10.36 12.16
N ASN A 114 20.65 9.24 11.49
CA ASN A 114 21.01 7.92 12.00
C ASN A 114 22.45 7.55 11.62
N ASN A 115 22.90 7.97 10.43
CA ASN A 115 24.26 7.79 9.97
C ASN A 115 24.66 8.92 9.02
N PRO A 116 25.57 9.83 9.41
CA PRO A 116 26.04 10.94 8.56
C PRO A 116 26.66 10.50 7.23
N ASN A 117 27.14 9.26 7.14
CA ASN A 117 27.74 8.68 5.94
C ASN A 117 26.74 7.84 5.13
N SER A 118 25.44 7.92 5.43
CA SER A 118 24.41 7.17 4.73
C SER A 118 24.41 7.48 3.23
N LYS A 119 24.34 6.43 2.41
CA LYS A 119 24.11 6.53 0.95
C LYS A 119 22.64 6.46 0.57
N MET A 120 21.77 6.14 1.54
CA MET A 120 20.33 6.15 1.33
C MET A 120 19.87 7.61 1.13
N PRO A 121 19.13 7.92 0.06
CA PRO A 121 18.58 9.25 -0.14
C PRO A 121 17.48 9.56 0.88
N SER A 122 17.18 10.84 1.06
CA SER A 122 16.00 11.28 1.83
C SER A 122 14.73 11.12 0.99
N PHE A 123 13.65 10.68 1.65
CA PHE A 123 12.30 10.60 1.09
C PHE A 123 11.36 11.62 1.75
N GLY A 124 11.89 12.77 2.15
CA GLY A 124 11.12 13.85 2.78
C GLY A 124 10.02 14.47 1.89
N HIS A 125 10.01 14.16 0.59
CA HIS A 125 8.94 14.55 -0.34
C HIS A 125 7.66 13.72 -0.18
N LEU A 126 7.73 12.56 0.48
CA LEU A 126 6.57 11.73 0.75
C LEU A 126 5.75 12.30 1.91
N SER A 127 4.42 12.20 1.78
CA SER A 127 3.52 12.54 2.88
C SER A 127 3.62 11.55 4.03
N GLU A 128 3.20 11.96 5.24
CA GLU A 128 3.17 11.08 6.40
C GLU A 128 2.40 9.77 6.17
N LYS A 129 1.30 9.84 5.41
CA LYS A 129 0.49 8.65 5.09
C LYS A 129 1.25 7.67 4.20
N GLU A 130 2.04 8.18 3.26
CA GLU A 130 2.86 7.36 2.37
C GLU A 130 4.04 6.74 3.11
N ILE A 131 4.73 7.51 3.96
CA ILE A 131 5.80 7.01 4.83
C ILE A 131 5.26 5.91 5.74
N GLN A 132 4.10 6.14 6.37
CA GLN A 132 3.50 5.15 7.25
C GLN A 132 3.10 3.89 6.48
N ALA A 133 2.57 4.01 5.26
CA ALA A 133 2.26 2.85 4.43
C ALA A 133 3.51 2.01 4.10
N ILE A 134 4.66 2.64 3.83
CA ILE A 134 5.93 1.94 3.62
C ILE A 134 6.36 1.22 4.90
N ILE A 135 6.30 1.89 6.06
CA ILE A 135 6.62 1.27 7.36
C ILE A 135 5.70 0.07 7.60
N ASP A 136 4.39 0.24 7.40
CA ASP A 136 3.42 -0.83 7.57
C ASP A 136 3.74 -2.02 6.68
N TYR A 137 4.16 -1.78 5.44
CA TYR A 137 4.59 -2.84 4.52
C TYR A 137 5.82 -3.60 5.02
N LEU A 138 6.83 -2.90 5.56
CA LEU A 138 8.04 -3.52 6.13
C LEU A 138 7.77 -4.33 7.40
N TYR A 139 6.65 -4.07 8.09
CA TYR A 139 6.26 -4.80 9.30
C TYR A 139 5.38 -6.03 9.05
N ARG A 140 4.97 -6.30 7.79
CA ARG A 140 4.15 -7.47 7.44
C ARG A 140 4.98 -8.75 7.53
#